data_AF-A0A2E2MPC9-F1
#
_entry.id   AF-A0A2E2MPC9-F1
#
_cell.length_a   1.000
_cell.length_b   1.000
_cell.length_c   1.000
_cell.angle_alpha   90.00
_cell.angle_beta   90.00
_cell.angle_gamma   90.00
#
_symmetry.space_group_name_H-M   'P 1'
#
loop_
_entity.id
_entity.type
_entity.pdbx_description
1 polymer ?
#
loop_
_entity_poly.entity_id
_entity_poly.type
_entity_poly.pdbx_seq_one_letter_code
_entity_poly.pdbx_strand_id
1 'polypeptide(L)' 'SRALDRVLQWGHYMIPNWHAPYDRIAYWDKFARPKVTPTRGNQLFAWWVDAAKAKSLSDRKKGL' A
#
# COMPACT_ATOMS: atom_id res chain seq x y z
N SER A 1 -23.76 -6.57 7.15
CA SER A 1 -23.55 -7.45 8.32
C SER A 1 -22.93 -6.65 9.46
N ARG A 2 -23.66 -6.41 10.56
CA ARG A 2 -23.18 -5.72 11.79
C ARG A 2 -23.45 -6.53 13.07
N ALA A 3 -24.12 -7.69 12.95
CA ALA A 3 -24.57 -8.48 14.09
C ALA A 3 -23.39 -9.18 14.79
N LEU A 4 -22.48 -9.77 14.02
CA LEU A 4 -21.29 -10.45 14.55
C LEU A 4 -20.39 -9.51 15.35
N ASP A 5 -20.11 -8.33 14.80
CA ASP A 5 -19.26 -7.33 15.45
C ASP A 5 -19.79 -6.93 16.84
N ARG A 6 -21.11 -6.80 16.99
CA ARG A 6 -21.73 -6.53 18.30
C ARG A 6 -21.52 -7.70 19.26
N VAL A 7 -21.81 -8.93 18.83
CA VAL A 7 -21.63 -10.12 19.69
C VAL A 7 -20.19 -10.24 20.19
N LEU A 8 -19.20 -9.97 19.33
CA LEU A 8 -17.79 -10.02 19.71
C LEU A 8 -17.40 -8.93 20.72
N GLN A 9 -17.94 -7.71 20.58
CA GLN A 9 -17.67 -6.61 21.52
C GLN A 9 -18.32 -6.84 22.90
N TRP A 10 -19.56 -7.34 22.94
CA TRP A 10 -20.28 -7.62 24.20
C TRP A 10 -19.65 -8.73 25.03
N GLY A 11 -18.93 -9.66 24.39
CA GLY A 11 -18.21 -10.73 25.10
C GLY A 11 -16.91 -10.30 25.78
N HIS A 12 -16.49 -9.04 25.60
CA HIS A 12 -15.25 -8.49 26.20
C HIS A 12 -13.99 -9.33 25.96
N TYR A 13 -13.90 -10.02 24.81
CA TYR A 13 -12.78 -10.92 24.49
C TYR A 13 -11.45 -10.18 24.20
N MET A 14 -11.52 -8.88 23.91
CA MET A 14 -10.38 -8.05 23.49
C MET A 14 -10.58 -6.61 23.95
N ILE A 15 -9.48 -5.88 24.21
CA ILE A 15 -9.45 -4.42 24.33
C ILE A 15 -8.86 -3.85 23.03
N PRO A 16 -9.66 -3.21 22.17
CA PRO A 16 -9.17 -2.61 20.94
C PRO A 16 -8.18 -1.48 21.21
N ASN A 17 -7.15 -1.37 20.37
CA ASN A 17 -6.14 -0.33 20.47
C ASN A 17 -6.10 0.56 19.21
N TRP A 18 -4.92 0.94 18.72
CA TRP A 18 -4.76 1.78 17.53
C TRP A 18 -4.45 0.98 16.27
N HIS A 19 -4.75 1.59 15.11
CA HIS A 19 -4.34 1.11 13.79
C HIS A 19 -3.89 2.28 12.93
N ALA A 20 -3.02 2.01 11.95
CA ALA A 20 -2.65 3.01 10.94
C ALA A 20 -3.70 3.00 9.81
N PRO A 21 -4.34 4.14 9.48
CA PRO A 21 -5.35 4.19 8.43
C PRO A 21 -4.75 4.35 7.02
N TYR A 22 -3.44 4.07 6.86
CA TYR A 22 -2.72 4.25 5.60
C TYR A 22 -1.55 3.27 5.48
N ASP A 23 -1.21 2.95 4.23
CA ASP A 23 -0.07 2.11 3.88
C ASP A 23 1.19 2.97 3.68
N ARG A 24 2.31 2.52 4.25
CA ARG A 24 3.63 3.11 3.97
C ARG A 24 4.44 2.13 3.15
N ILE A 25 4.82 2.52 1.94
CA ILE A 25 5.56 1.66 1.01
C ILE A 25 6.71 2.45 0.41
N ALA A 26 7.93 1.96 0.60
CA ALA A 26 9.12 2.45 -0.08
C ALA A 26 9.38 1.62 -1.33
N TYR A 27 9.67 2.28 -2.45
CA TYR A 27 9.96 1.62 -3.72
C TYR A 27 10.90 2.48 -4.57
N TRP A 28 11.62 1.83 -5.48
CA TRP A 28 12.46 2.51 -6.45
C TRP A 28 11.63 3.35 -7.42
N ASP A 29 12.09 4.56 -7.72
CA ASP A 29 11.49 5.44 -8.73
C ASP A 29 11.78 4.96 -10.16
N LYS A 30 11.26 3.78 -10.47
CA LYS A 30 11.21 3.13 -11.78
C LYS A 30 9.83 2.57 -12.11
N PHE A 31 8.93 2.51 -11.11
CA PHE A 31 7.60 1.96 -11.27
C PHE A 31 6.58 3.05 -11.58
N ALA A 32 5.69 2.73 -12.51
CA ALA A 32 4.44 3.43 -12.71
C ALA A 32 3.28 2.59 -12.13
N ARG A 33 2.19 3.27 -11.79
CA ARG A 33 1.02 2.69 -11.14
C ARG A 33 -0.26 3.39 -11.62
N PRO A 34 -1.43 2.75 -11.50
CA PRO A 34 -2.69 3.38 -11.84
C PRO A 34 -2.89 4.70 -11.11
N LYS A 35 -3.49 5.70 -11.78
CA LYS A 35 -3.78 7.02 -11.18
C LYS A 35 -4.78 6.91 -10.01
N VAL A 36 -5.68 5.94 -10.09
CA VAL A 36 -6.69 5.67 -9.05
C VAL A 36 -6.29 4.39 -8.31
N THR A 37 -6.06 4.51 -7.01
CA THR A 37 -5.85 3.36 -6.13
C THR A 37 -7.20 2.69 -5.85
N PRO A 38 -7.30 1.35 -5.95
CA PRO A 38 -8.53 0.64 -5.60
C PRO A 38 -8.94 0.84 -4.13
N THR A 39 -10.24 0.69 -3.86
CA THR A 39 -10.81 0.83 -2.50
C THR A 39 -10.18 -0.12 -1.48
N ARG A 40 -9.62 -1.24 -1.92
CA ARG A 40 -8.98 -2.26 -1.06
C ARG A 40 -7.45 -2.08 -0.94
N GLY A 41 -6.97 -0.85 -1.00
CA GLY A 41 -5.56 -0.52 -0.79
C GLY A 41 -4.67 -0.74 -2.00
N ASN A 42 -3.36 -0.73 -1.78
CA ASN A 42 -2.36 -0.81 -2.85
C ASN A 42 -2.33 -2.19 -3.54
N GLN A 43 -2.19 -2.21 -4.86
CA GLN A 43 -2.10 -3.43 -5.67
C GLN A 43 -0.75 -3.48 -6.39
N LEU A 44 0.25 -4.13 -5.78
CA LEU A 44 1.62 -4.18 -6.33
C LEU A 44 1.69 -4.86 -7.70
N PHE A 45 0.82 -5.85 -7.96
CA PHE A 45 0.72 -6.52 -9.25
C PHE A 45 0.12 -5.64 -10.37
N ALA A 46 -0.50 -4.51 -10.02
CA ALA A 46 -0.99 -3.55 -10.99
C ALA A 46 0.08 -2.51 -11.40
N TRP A 47 1.29 -2.60 -10.85
CA TRP A 47 2.39 -1.68 -11.18
C TRP A 47 3.23 -2.26 -12.31
N TRP A 48 3.88 -1.39 -13.07
CA TRP A 48 4.77 -1.79 -14.16
C TRP A 48 6.04 -0.94 -14.17
N VAL A 49 7.07 -1.42 -14.85
CA VAL A 49 8.30 -0.65 -15.05
C VAL A 49 8.06 0.41 -16.11
N ASP A 50 8.31 1.66 -15.74
CA ASP A 50 8.37 2.77 -16.67
C ASP A 50 9.81 2.88 -17.21
N ALA A 51 9.97 2.74 -18.52
CA ALA A 51 11.28 2.71 -19.16
C ALA A 51 12.09 4.01 -18.95
N ALA A 52 11.43 5.16 -18.98
CA ALA A 52 12.09 6.45 -18.80
C ALA A 52 12.57 6.62 -17.36
N LYS A 53 11.73 6.27 -16.38
CA LYS A 53 12.11 6.30 -14.96
C LYS A 53 13.21 5.28 -14.65
N ALA A 54 13.14 4.08 -15.22
CA ALA A 54 14.16 3.06 -15.04
C ALA A 54 15.54 3.50 -15.58
N LYS A 55 15.56 4.18 -16.74
CA LYS A 55 16.79 4.77 -17.29
C LYS A 55 17.34 5.85 -16.37
N SER A 56 16.51 6.81 -15.96
CA SER A 56 16.87 7.87 -15.01
C SER A 56 17.45 7.31 -13.71
N LEU A 57 16.84 6.27 -13.15
CA LEU A 57 17.35 5.60 -11.95
C LEU A 57 18.74 4.99 -12.18
N SER A 58 18.96 4.39 -13.35
CA SER A 58 20.24 3.79 -13.71
C SER A 58 21.33 4.85 -13.89
N ASP A 59 21.01 5.98 -14.52
CA ASP A 59 21.95 7.10 -14.72
C ASP A 59 22.32 7.75 -13.37
N ARG A 60 21.34 7.96 -12.47
CA ARG A 60 21.59 8.42 -11.09
C ARG A 60 22.49 7.47 -10.32
N LYS A 61 22.29 6.16 -10.47
CA LYS A 61 23.10 5.15 -9.78
C LYS A 61 24.55 5.12 -10.28
N LYS A 62 24.79 5.40 -11.57
CA LYS A 62 26.15 5.44 -12.15
C LYS A 62 26.97 6.64 -11.71
N GLY A 63 26.32 7.73 -11.29
CA GLY A 63 26.99 8.94 -10.78
C GLY A 63 27.27 8.94 -9.28
N LEU A 64 26.89 7.86 -8.58
CA LEU A 64 27.24 7.59 -7.18
C LEU A 64 28.45 6.66 -7.13
#